data_AF-A0A2T4VV95-F1
#
_entry.id   AF-A0A2T4VV95-F1
#
_cell.length_a   1.000
_cell.length_b   1.000
_cell.length_c   1.000
_cell.angle_alpha   90.00
_cell.angle_beta   90.00
_cell.angle_gamma   90.00
#
_symmetry.space_group_name_H-M   'P 1'
#
loop_
_entity.id
_entity.type
_entity.pdbx_description
1 polymer ?
#
loop_
_entity_poly.entity_id
_entity_poly.type
_entity_poly.pdbx_seq_one_letter_code
_entity_poly.pdbx_strand_id
1 'polypeptide(L)'
;MPLHSMSGCLLARNTTPSHLARPARGWSLGPLLLLVAGVLGCAGAPVTPPAAASSTATASSTASLFAFHVSSWINLHQQLYFEAHPPKGLTVQHPEEDRWTPAERQAWDAAVTTYREHTPEGMFALLSDPTLLSMRWALESVPEDGSLAGRPGIDPTLAAALEQAMSPYRAHYWPEATREAHAWVAALEPQLRQYGQDIARELSEVYRVPWPAQPFSVQVSRHASRFGAYTLVDPTVITVSSHKLSNREEAPLETVFHEASHALVDPMMKALRAEFDRQGKTPSRTLWHALLFFTTGEVVRHHLGPGYVPYASANGLYARDPEWAAFEPVMRKAWTPYLEHQVDLQTALRDLVAGYVPASPGPRAPAP
;
A
#
# COMPACT_ATOMS: atom_id res chain seq x y z
N MET A 1 -45.78 14.68 -49.85
CA MET A 1 -46.63 13.48 -49.66
C MET A 1 -45.75 12.33 -49.22
N PRO A 2 -46.17 11.47 -48.27
CA PRO A 2 -46.57 11.79 -46.88
C PRO A 2 -45.86 10.85 -45.86
N LEU A 3 -45.58 11.31 -44.63
CA LEU A 3 -46.30 11.10 -43.33
C LEU A 3 -46.33 9.66 -42.76
N HIS A 4 -45.90 9.54 -41.49
CA HIS A 4 -46.59 9.05 -40.26
C HIS A 4 -45.49 8.67 -39.23
N SER A 5 -45.30 9.24 -38.04
CA SER A 5 -46.16 9.68 -36.93
C SER A 5 -46.93 8.55 -36.22
N MET A 6 -46.52 8.24 -34.97
CA MET A 6 -47.31 8.05 -33.74
C MET A 6 -46.31 7.78 -32.60
N SER A 7 -46.08 8.65 -31.59
CA SER A 7 -46.93 9.05 -30.45
C SER A 7 -47.37 7.92 -29.52
N GLY A 8 -46.95 8.01 -28.26
CA GLY A 8 -47.41 7.24 -27.11
C GLY A 8 -46.93 7.87 -25.81
N CYS A 9 -47.74 8.80 -25.29
CA CYS A 9 -47.55 9.57 -24.06
C CYS A 9 -48.38 8.92 -22.93
N LEU A 10 -47.90 8.90 -21.68
CA LEU A 10 -48.77 8.93 -20.51
C LEU A 10 -48.07 9.47 -19.25
N LEU A 11 -48.73 10.49 -18.69
CA LEU A 11 -48.45 11.28 -17.50
C LEU A 11 -49.00 10.64 -16.21
N ALA A 12 -48.41 10.99 -15.05
CA ALA A 12 -49.05 11.54 -13.84
C ALA A 12 -48.05 11.45 -12.65
N ARG A 13 -47.48 12.54 -12.11
CA ARG A 13 -47.95 13.56 -11.13
C ARG A 13 -48.27 13.08 -9.69
N ASN A 14 -47.42 13.58 -8.78
CA ASN A 14 -47.63 14.15 -7.43
C ASN A 14 -48.17 13.29 -6.27
N THR A 15 -47.42 13.27 -5.15
CA THR A 15 -47.77 13.91 -3.85
C THR A 15 -46.69 13.66 -2.77
N THR A 16 -46.22 14.73 -2.12
CA THR A 16 -45.55 14.78 -0.79
C THR A 16 -46.60 14.86 0.34
N PRO A 17 -46.28 14.98 1.65
CA PRO A 17 -45.09 14.62 2.48
C PRO A 17 -45.49 13.80 3.75
N SER A 18 -44.54 13.44 4.63
CA SER A 18 -44.58 13.71 6.09
C SER A 18 -43.54 12.96 6.93
N HIS A 19 -42.87 13.75 7.78
CA HIS A 19 -42.21 13.52 9.07
C HIS A 19 -42.29 12.15 9.77
N LEU A 20 -41.18 11.77 10.42
CA LEU A 20 -41.03 11.39 11.86
C LEU A 20 -39.52 11.11 12.12
N ALA A 21 -38.79 12.03 12.75
CA ALA A 21 -38.51 12.10 14.19
C ALA A 21 -37.54 11.02 14.75
N ARG A 22 -36.34 11.49 15.15
CA ARG A 22 -35.35 10.83 16.05
C ARG A 22 -35.93 10.65 17.48
N PRO A 23 -35.41 9.71 18.30
CA PRO A 23 -34.31 9.99 19.27
C PRO A 23 -33.27 8.84 19.34
N ALA A 24 -31.97 9.07 19.46
CA ALA A 24 -31.17 9.50 20.62
C ALA A 24 -31.17 8.51 21.81
N ARG A 25 -30.03 7.83 22.02
CA ARG A 25 -29.44 7.22 23.23
C ARG A 25 -28.09 6.65 22.76
N GLY A 26 -26.92 7.24 22.99
CA GLY A 26 -26.38 7.71 24.26
C GLY A 26 -26.03 6.47 25.08
N TRP A 27 -24.74 6.15 25.25
CA TRP A 27 -24.10 5.63 26.47
C TRP A 27 -22.59 5.89 26.34
N SER A 28 -22.10 6.74 27.23
CA SER A 28 -20.70 7.00 27.54
C SER A 28 -20.46 6.41 28.92
N LEU A 29 -19.41 5.60 29.08
CA LEU A 29 -18.76 5.36 30.36
C LEU A 29 -17.25 5.27 30.11
N GLY A 30 -16.54 6.21 30.73
CA GLY A 30 -15.10 6.33 30.72
C GLY A 30 -14.38 5.38 31.70
N PRO A 31 -13.09 5.62 31.97
CA PRO A 31 -12.10 4.60 32.30
C PRO A 31 -11.97 4.33 33.80
N LEU A 32 -11.51 3.12 34.16
CA LEU A 32 -11.07 2.79 35.51
C LEU A 32 -9.57 2.49 35.50
N LEU A 33 -8.81 3.44 36.04
CA LEU A 33 -7.41 3.31 36.46
C LEU A 33 -7.41 2.76 37.90
N LEU A 34 -6.60 1.74 38.18
CA LEU A 34 -6.29 1.31 39.55
C LEU A 34 -4.79 1.08 39.68
N LEU A 35 -4.19 1.95 40.49
CA LEU A 35 -2.81 1.95 40.95
C LEU A 35 -2.82 1.33 42.36
N VAL A 36 -2.01 0.30 42.61
CA VAL A 36 -1.72 -0.18 43.97
C VAL A 36 -0.21 -0.36 44.09
N ALA A 37 0.39 0.44 44.97
CA ALA A 37 1.74 0.26 45.49
C ALA A 37 1.67 -0.53 46.81
N GLY A 38 2.66 -1.40 47.04
CA GLY A 38 2.86 -2.08 48.31
C GLY A 38 4.33 -2.44 48.49
N VAL A 39 4.96 -1.83 49.50
CA VAL A 39 6.35 -2.01 49.94
C VAL A 39 6.38 -2.82 51.23
N LEU A 40 7.26 -3.82 51.32
CA LEU A 40 7.92 -4.40 52.52
C LEU A 40 8.82 -5.53 51.98
N GLY A 41 10.15 -5.59 52.11
CA GLY A 41 11.05 -5.09 53.14
C GLY A 41 11.55 -6.28 53.98
N CYS A 42 12.68 -6.90 53.61
CA CYS A 42 13.52 -7.70 54.53
C CYS A 42 14.98 -7.74 54.03
N ALA A 43 15.89 -7.69 55.00
CA ALA A 43 17.31 -7.39 54.87
C ALA A 43 18.20 -8.62 54.60
N GLY A 44 19.36 -8.36 53.98
CA GLY A 44 20.51 -9.27 53.90
C GLY A 44 21.64 -8.62 53.10
N ALA A 45 22.75 -8.28 53.76
CA ALA A 45 24.00 -7.78 53.16
C ALA A 45 25.07 -8.90 53.16
N PRO A 46 26.29 -8.69 52.63
CA PRO A 46 26.65 -8.46 51.23
C PRO A 46 27.66 -9.52 50.75
N VAL A 47 27.70 -9.84 49.46
CA VAL A 47 28.87 -10.49 48.83
C VAL A 47 29.22 -9.69 47.59
N THR A 48 30.34 -9.01 47.65
CA THR A 48 30.99 -8.29 46.53
C THR A 48 31.80 -9.29 45.71
N PRO A 49 31.51 -9.51 44.41
CA PRO A 49 32.50 -9.93 43.44
C PRO A 49 33.10 -8.71 42.73
N PRO A 50 34.32 -8.85 42.17
CA PRO A 50 35.13 -7.73 41.72
C PRO A 50 34.52 -7.03 40.50
N ALA A 51 34.75 -5.72 40.43
CA ALA A 51 34.49 -4.88 39.28
C ALA A 51 35.23 -5.42 38.05
N ALA A 52 34.49 -6.11 37.16
CA ALA A 52 34.85 -6.19 35.76
C ALA A 52 34.24 -4.95 35.09
N ALA A 53 35.11 -4.12 34.51
CA ALA A 53 34.70 -3.00 33.68
C ALA A 53 33.89 -3.53 32.48
N SER A 54 32.57 -3.57 32.60
CA SER A 54 31.69 -3.67 31.46
C SER A 54 31.71 -2.33 30.76
N SER A 55 32.65 -2.22 29.82
CA SER A 55 32.61 -1.25 28.74
C SER A 55 31.17 -1.13 28.26
N THR A 56 30.57 0.03 28.47
CA THR A 56 29.33 0.47 27.83
C THR A 56 29.56 0.55 26.34
N ALA A 57 29.57 -0.61 25.67
CA ALA A 57 29.26 -0.67 24.26
C ALA A 57 27.74 -0.50 24.18
N THR A 58 27.31 0.75 24.02
CA THR A 58 25.98 1.07 23.51
C THR A 58 25.89 0.39 22.14
N ALA A 59 25.46 -0.86 22.13
CA ALA A 59 25.01 -1.52 20.92
C ALA A 59 23.74 -0.77 20.51
N SER A 60 23.92 0.28 19.71
CA SER A 60 22.85 0.82 18.91
C SER A 60 22.50 -0.29 17.92
N SER A 61 21.63 -1.21 18.34
CA SER A 61 20.97 -2.11 17.41
C SER A 61 20.14 -1.20 16.53
N THR A 62 20.62 -0.89 15.32
CA THR A 62 19.77 -0.29 14.29
C THR A 62 18.57 -1.20 14.14
N ALA A 63 17.42 -0.76 14.66
CA ALA A 63 16.17 -1.48 14.49
C ALA A 63 15.94 -1.64 12.98
N SER A 64 15.59 -2.86 12.54
CA SER A 64 15.26 -3.08 11.14
C SER A 64 14.07 -2.19 10.78
N LEU A 65 14.17 -1.42 9.69
CA LEU A 65 13.07 -0.56 9.22
C LEU A 65 11.94 -1.38 8.58
N PHE A 66 12.31 -2.54 8.03
CA PHE A 66 11.44 -3.42 7.28
C PHE A 66 11.65 -4.88 7.70
N ALA A 67 10.58 -5.65 7.72
CA ALA A 67 10.59 -7.10 7.89
C ALA A 67 10.06 -7.74 6.60
N PHE A 68 10.93 -8.37 5.82
CA PHE A 68 10.57 -8.98 4.54
C PHE A 68 10.07 -10.41 4.75
N HIS A 69 8.96 -10.73 4.11
CA HIS A 69 8.28 -12.01 4.18
C HIS A 69 8.02 -12.55 2.77
N VAL A 70 8.29 -13.83 2.57
CA VAL A 70 8.07 -14.55 1.30
C VAL A 70 7.22 -15.77 1.63
N SER A 71 5.90 -15.66 1.42
CA SER A 71 4.95 -16.73 1.74
C SER A 71 4.29 -17.31 0.49
N SER A 72 4.18 -18.64 0.45
CA SER A 72 3.47 -19.32 -0.65
C SER A 72 1.99 -19.00 -0.66
N TRP A 73 1.36 -18.79 0.50
CA TRP A 73 -0.07 -18.47 0.61
C TRP A 73 -0.40 -17.09 0.03
N ILE A 74 0.41 -16.08 0.38
CA ILE A 74 0.26 -14.73 -0.17
C ILE A 74 0.57 -14.71 -1.66
N ASN A 75 1.63 -15.39 -2.08
CA ASN A 75 1.96 -15.46 -3.49
C ASN A 75 0.88 -16.16 -4.31
N LEU A 76 0.33 -17.28 -3.81
CA LEU A 76 -0.77 -17.98 -4.47
C LEU A 76 -2.01 -17.09 -4.56
N HIS A 77 -2.37 -16.39 -3.48
CA HIS A 77 -3.48 -15.44 -3.49
C HIS A 77 -3.31 -14.34 -4.56
N GLN A 78 -2.11 -13.74 -4.64
CA GLN A 78 -1.80 -12.72 -5.66
C GLN A 78 -1.83 -13.30 -7.08
N GLN A 79 -1.33 -14.53 -7.27
CA GLN A 79 -1.31 -15.23 -8.56
C GLN A 79 -2.74 -15.51 -9.03
N LEU A 80 -3.58 -16.15 -8.20
CA LEU A 80 -4.96 -16.47 -8.57
C LEU A 80 -5.79 -15.21 -8.82
N TYR A 81 -5.59 -14.14 -8.04
CA TYR A 81 -6.25 -12.86 -8.31
C TYR A 81 -5.80 -12.27 -9.66
N PHE A 82 -4.49 -12.29 -9.95
CA PHE A 82 -3.95 -11.80 -11.22
C PHE A 82 -4.48 -12.57 -12.43
N GLU A 83 -4.60 -13.90 -12.34
CA GLU A 83 -5.11 -14.73 -13.45
C GLU A 83 -6.64 -14.67 -13.58
N ALA A 84 -7.36 -14.47 -12.47
CA ALA A 84 -8.79 -14.25 -12.50
C ALA A 84 -9.14 -12.90 -13.16
N HIS A 85 -8.34 -11.87 -12.90
CA HIS A 85 -8.55 -10.48 -13.30
C HIS A 85 -7.31 -9.87 -13.98
N PRO A 86 -6.86 -10.42 -15.12
CA PRO A 86 -5.61 -9.97 -15.74
C PRO A 86 -5.74 -8.52 -16.23
N PRO A 87 -4.66 -7.71 -16.12
CA PRO A 87 -4.66 -6.38 -16.70
C PRO A 87 -5.03 -6.41 -18.19
N LYS A 88 -5.84 -5.44 -18.65
CA LYS A 88 -6.24 -5.35 -20.06
C LYS A 88 -5.02 -5.42 -20.99
N GLY A 89 -5.08 -6.31 -21.98
CA GLY A 89 -4.02 -6.51 -22.98
C GLY A 89 -2.86 -7.40 -22.51
N LEU A 90 -2.93 -7.96 -21.31
CA LEU A 90 -1.98 -8.95 -20.83
C LEU A 90 -2.57 -10.35 -21.00
N THR A 91 -1.81 -11.23 -21.66
CA THR A 91 -2.14 -12.65 -21.75
C THR A 91 -1.49 -13.37 -20.58
N VAL A 92 -2.31 -14.06 -19.78
CA VAL A 92 -1.83 -14.96 -18.73
C VAL A 92 -1.09 -16.12 -19.40
N GLN A 93 0.12 -16.41 -18.93
CA GLN A 93 0.90 -17.56 -19.35
C GLN A 93 1.15 -18.45 -18.15
N HIS A 94 0.86 -19.75 -18.29
CA HIS A 94 1.16 -20.72 -17.26
C HIS A 94 2.58 -21.26 -17.51
N PRO A 95 3.46 -21.26 -16.49
CA PRO A 95 4.78 -21.83 -16.61
C PRO A 95 4.67 -23.33 -16.86
N GLU A 96 5.39 -23.79 -17.88
CA GLU A 96 5.53 -25.21 -18.20
C GLU A 96 4.19 -25.96 -18.33
N GLU A 97 3.15 -25.33 -18.91
CA GLU A 97 1.78 -25.88 -18.99
C GLU A 97 1.71 -27.33 -19.51
N ASP A 98 2.61 -27.68 -20.45
CA ASP A 98 2.75 -29.04 -21.00
C ASP A 98 3.13 -30.10 -19.94
N ARG A 99 3.77 -29.69 -18.84
CA ARG A 99 4.19 -30.58 -17.74
C ARG A 99 3.11 -30.82 -16.70
N TRP A 100 2.00 -30.09 -16.77
CA TRP A 100 0.94 -30.26 -15.80
C TRP A 100 0.19 -31.57 -16.05
N THR A 101 -0.19 -32.25 -14.98
CA THR A 101 -1.14 -33.35 -15.06
C THR A 101 -2.55 -32.81 -15.34
N PRO A 102 -3.46 -33.62 -15.91
CA PRO A 102 -4.86 -33.22 -16.07
C PRO A 102 -5.53 -32.80 -14.74
N ALA A 103 -5.18 -33.47 -13.63
CA ALA A 103 -5.71 -33.16 -12.31
C ALA A 103 -5.21 -31.80 -11.78
N GLU A 104 -3.95 -31.46 -11.99
CA GLU A 104 -3.39 -30.16 -11.62
C GLU A 104 -4.02 -29.02 -12.42
N ARG A 105 -4.17 -29.19 -13.74
CA ARG A 105 -4.87 -28.20 -14.59
C ARG A 105 -6.30 -27.97 -14.11
N GLN A 106 -7.04 -29.05 -13.87
CA GLN A 106 -8.40 -28.96 -13.37
C GLN A 106 -8.48 -28.24 -12.00
N ALA A 107 -7.56 -28.56 -11.08
CA ALA A 107 -7.50 -27.92 -9.76
C ALA A 107 -7.24 -26.41 -9.85
N TRP A 108 -6.33 -26.00 -10.73
CA TRP A 108 -5.99 -24.60 -10.94
C TRP A 108 -7.09 -23.83 -11.65
N ASP A 109 -7.61 -24.35 -12.76
CA ASP A 109 -8.70 -23.72 -13.52
C ASP A 109 -9.94 -23.52 -12.64
N ALA A 110 -10.24 -24.50 -11.77
CA ALA A 110 -11.29 -24.38 -10.77
C ALA A 110 -11.01 -23.24 -9.80
N ALA A 111 -9.80 -23.14 -9.24
CA ALA A 111 -9.43 -22.08 -8.31
C ALA A 111 -9.46 -20.68 -8.95
N VAL A 112 -8.96 -20.53 -10.18
CA VAL A 112 -9.02 -19.28 -10.95
C VAL A 112 -10.47 -18.89 -11.22
N THR A 113 -11.33 -19.85 -11.59
CA THR A 113 -12.76 -19.61 -11.79
C THR A 113 -13.44 -19.17 -10.50
N THR A 114 -13.15 -19.83 -9.37
CA THR A 114 -13.67 -19.42 -8.06
C THR A 114 -13.26 -18.00 -7.72
N TYR A 115 -11.99 -17.63 -7.90
CA TYR A 115 -11.53 -16.25 -7.67
C TYR A 115 -12.27 -15.25 -8.55
N ARG A 116 -12.46 -15.56 -9.84
CA ARG A 116 -13.17 -14.69 -10.77
C ARG A 116 -14.61 -14.44 -10.37
N GLU A 117 -15.29 -15.45 -9.83
CA GLU A 117 -16.69 -15.38 -9.42
C GLU A 117 -16.87 -14.73 -8.03
N HIS A 118 -15.91 -14.89 -7.12
CA HIS A 118 -16.05 -14.54 -5.71
C HIS A 118 -15.24 -13.30 -5.30
N THR A 119 -14.45 -12.72 -6.21
CA THR A 119 -13.67 -11.50 -5.94
C THR A 119 -13.98 -10.42 -6.98
N PRO A 120 -14.07 -9.15 -6.57
CA PRO A 120 -14.33 -8.08 -7.53
C PRO A 120 -13.12 -7.83 -8.43
N GLU A 121 -13.38 -7.62 -9.72
CA GLU A 121 -12.43 -6.98 -10.62
C GLU A 121 -12.28 -5.52 -10.19
N GLY A 122 -11.05 -5.03 -10.16
CA GLY A 122 -10.83 -3.59 -10.01
C GLY A 122 -9.42 -3.23 -9.67
N MET A 123 -9.01 -2.05 -10.15
CA MET A 123 -7.71 -1.47 -9.88
C MET A 123 -7.38 -1.40 -8.38
N PHE A 124 -8.38 -1.17 -7.53
CA PHE A 124 -8.21 -1.01 -6.08
C PHE A 124 -8.80 -2.16 -5.25
N ALA A 125 -9.29 -3.24 -5.88
CA ALA A 125 -9.99 -4.30 -5.16
C ALA A 125 -9.16 -4.89 -4.00
N LEU A 126 -7.88 -5.21 -4.24
CA LEU A 126 -6.96 -5.72 -3.20
C LEU A 126 -6.67 -4.72 -2.06
N LEU A 127 -7.03 -3.45 -2.22
CA LEU A 127 -6.81 -2.38 -1.24
C LEU A 127 -8.10 -1.93 -0.54
N SER A 128 -9.27 -2.27 -1.07
CA SER A 128 -10.55 -1.72 -0.59
C SER A 128 -11.66 -2.74 -0.39
N ASP A 129 -11.58 -3.91 -1.02
CA ASP A 129 -12.61 -4.93 -0.86
C ASP A 129 -12.50 -5.61 0.51
N PRO A 130 -13.55 -5.58 1.35
CA PRO A 130 -13.48 -6.13 2.70
C PRO A 130 -13.12 -7.62 2.75
N THR A 131 -13.55 -8.41 1.76
CA THR A 131 -13.27 -9.85 1.69
C THR A 131 -11.78 -10.07 1.40
N LEU A 132 -11.24 -9.39 0.39
CA LEU A 132 -9.82 -9.48 0.03
C LEU A 132 -8.91 -8.94 1.15
N LEU A 133 -9.31 -7.87 1.84
CA LEU A 133 -8.57 -7.31 2.98
C LEU A 133 -8.54 -8.27 4.16
N SER A 134 -9.70 -8.79 4.54
CA SER A 134 -9.82 -9.78 5.62
C SER A 134 -9.00 -11.04 5.33
N MET A 135 -9.08 -11.51 4.08
CA MET A 135 -8.33 -12.66 3.61
C MET A 135 -6.82 -12.39 3.65
N ARG A 136 -6.36 -11.22 3.21
CA ARG A 136 -4.95 -10.84 3.24
C ARG A 136 -4.36 -10.92 4.64
N TRP A 137 -5.05 -10.38 5.65
CA TRP A 137 -4.61 -10.44 7.05
C TRP A 137 -4.64 -11.87 7.60
N ALA A 138 -5.70 -12.63 7.28
CA ALA A 138 -5.82 -14.01 7.72
C ALA A 138 -4.70 -14.89 7.16
N LEU A 139 -4.26 -14.68 5.92
CA LEU A 139 -3.17 -15.45 5.31
C LEU A 139 -1.78 -15.13 5.90
N GLU A 140 -1.58 -13.94 6.48
CA GLU A 140 -0.27 -13.50 6.98
C GLU A 140 0.27 -14.34 8.14
N SER A 141 -0.62 -14.98 8.89
CA SER A 141 -0.28 -15.83 10.04
C SER A 141 -0.44 -17.32 9.75
N VAL A 142 -0.51 -17.72 8.47
CA VAL A 142 -0.57 -19.13 8.08
C VAL A 142 0.85 -19.62 7.84
N PRO A 143 1.34 -20.63 8.60
CA PRO A 143 2.59 -21.29 8.30
C PRO A 143 2.57 -21.90 6.90
N GLU A 144 3.74 -22.11 6.29
CA GLU A 144 3.81 -22.70 4.97
C GLU A 144 3.13 -24.08 4.90
N ASP A 145 3.29 -24.94 5.90
CA ASP A 145 2.61 -26.23 6.00
C ASP A 145 1.23 -26.18 6.69
N GLY A 146 0.72 -24.97 6.96
CA GLY A 146 -0.57 -24.75 7.63
C GLY A 146 -1.78 -25.00 6.73
N SER A 147 -2.96 -25.08 7.36
CA SER A 147 -4.25 -25.17 6.66
C SER A 147 -5.11 -23.92 6.86
N LEU A 148 -5.94 -23.64 5.86
CA LEU A 148 -6.94 -22.58 5.83
C LEU A 148 -8.32 -23.04 6.31
N ALA A 149 -8.51 -24.34 6.56
CA ALA A 149 -9.80 -24.90 6.95
C ALA A 149 -10.36 -24.22 8.22
N GLY A 150 -11.55 -23.64 8.10
CA GLY A 150 -12.23 -22.96 9.21
C GLY A 150 -11.52 -21.71 9.73
N ARG A 151 -10.53 -21.18 9.01
CA ARG A 151 -9.77 -19.99 9.44
C ARG A 151 -10.65 -18.74 9.36
N PRO A 152 -10.81 -17.99 10.46
CA PRO A 152 -11.57 -16.75 10.46
C PRO A 152 -10.99 -15.75 9.46
N GLY A 153 -11.88 -14.97 8.83
CA GLY A 153 -11.49 -13.92 7.91
C GLY A 153 -11.20 -14.38 6.47
N ILE A 154 -11.37 -15.67 6.17
CA ILE A 154 -11.32 -16.20 4.80
C ILE A 154 -12.67 -16.83 4.49
N ASP A 155 -13.26 -16.47 3.35
CA ASP A 155 -14.45 -17.16 2.85
C ASP A 155 -14.15 -18.65 2.63
N PRO A 156 -14.99 -19.60 3.11
CA PRO A 156 -14.71 -21.03 2.98
C PRO A 156 -14.50 -21.50 1.53
N THR A 157 -15.16 -20.88 0.56
CA THR A 157 -15.02 -21.21 -0.87
C THR A 157 -13.66 -20.75 -1.37
N LEU A 158 -13.23 -19.54 -1.02
CA LEU A 158 -11.88 -19.04 -1.36
C LEU A 158 -10.77 -19.83 -0.63
N ALA A 159 -11.00 -20.24 0.61
CA ALA A 159 -10.07 -21.10 1.35
C ALA A 159 -9.89 -22.46 0.66
N ALA A 160 -11.00 -23.09 0.25
CA ALA A 160 -10.95 -24.36 -0.48
C ALA A 160 -10.24 -24.23 -1.84
N ALA A 161 -10.48 -23.14 -2.57
CA ALA A 161 -9.80 -22.86 -3.83
C ALA A 161 -8.27 -22.70 -3.66
N LEU A 162 -7.85 -21.97 -2.62
CA LEU A 162 -6.43 -21.83 -2.29
C LEU A 162 -5.79 -23.18 -1.94
N GLU A 163 -6.42 -23.96 -1.06
CA GLU A 163 -5.92 -25.27 -0.65
C GLU A 163 -5.80 -26.23 -1.84
N GLN A 164 -6.80 -26.24 -2.72
CA GLN A 164 -6.81 -27.07 -3.93
C GLN A 164 -5.70 -26.68 -4.92
N ALA A 165 -5.40 -25.39 -5.06
CA ALA A 165 -4.36 -24.89 -5.96
C ALA A 165 -2.95 -24.92 -5.37
N MET A 166 -2.78 -25.15 -4.05
CA MET A 166 -1.47 -25.03 -3.40
C MET A 166 -0.45 -26.06 -3.91
N SER A 167 -0.86 -27.31 -4.14
CA SER A 167 0.06 -28.33 -4.66
C SER A 167 0.58 -28.01 -6.07
N PRO A 168 -0.26 -27.75 -7.09
CA PRO A 168 0.24 -27.36 -8.41
C PRO A 168 1.01 -26.03 -8.36
N TYR A 169 0.60 -25.08 -7.53
CA TYR A 169 1.36 -23.84 -7.33
C TYR A 169 2.80 -24.08 -6.88
N ARG A 170 2.97 -24.94 -5.86
CA ARG A 170 4.28 -25.29 -5.31
C ARG A 170 5.17 -26.01 -6.30
N ALA A 171 4.58 -26.84 -7.16
CA ALA A 171 5.32 -27.57 -8.17
C ALA A 171 5.80 -26.66 -9.31
N HIS A 172 4.93 -25.77 -9.82
CA HIS A 172 5.15 -25.11 -11.11
C HIS A 172 5.49 -23.62 -11.01
N TYR A 173 4.94 -22.88 -10.04
CA TYR A 173 5.16 -21.43 -9.91
C TYR A 173 6.12 -21.07 -8.78
N TRP A 174 5.99 -21.74 -7.63
CA TRP A 174 6.67 -21.34 -6.39
C TRP A 174 8.19 -21.31 -6.50
N PRO A 175 8.89 -22.27 -7.14
CA PRO A 175 10.35 -22.25 -7.20
C PRO A 175 10.92 -21.02 -7.89
N GLU A 176 10.24 -20.49 -8.91
CA GLU A 176 10.61 -19.24 -9.56
C GLU A 176 10.19 -18.03 -8.72
N ALA A 177 8.94 -18.00 -8.23
CA ALA A 177 8.44 -16.88 -7.43
C ALA A 177 9.28 -16.63 -6.17
N THR A 178 9.67 -17.68 -5.44
CA THR A 178 10.53 -17.56 -4.26
C THR A 178 11.95 -17.11 -4.62
N ARG A 179 12.51 -17.61 -5.73
CA ARG A 179 13.84 -17.21 -6.21
C ARG A 179 13.87 -15.73 -6.61
N GLU A 180 12.86 -15.26 -7.35
CA GLU A 180 12.70 -13.85 -7.72
C GLU A 180 12.55 -12.96 -6.48
N ALA A 181 11.69 -13.37 -5.53
CA ALA A 181 11.48 -12.64 -4.29
C ALA A 181 12.76 -12.51 -3.46
N HIS A 182 13.50 -13.61 -3.25
CA HIS A 182 14.76 -13.57 -2.50
C HIS A 182 15.85 -12.78 -3.23
N ALA A 183 15.94 -12.87 -4.55
CA ALA A 183 16.87 -12.06 -5.34
C ALA A 183 16.56 -10.56 -5.22
N TRP A 184 15.26 -10.19 -5.24
CA TRP A 184 14.81 -8.82 -5.07
C TRP A 184 15.18 -8.26 -3.69
N VAL A 185 14.95 -9.04 -2.62
CA VAL A 185 15.33 -8.64 -1.24
C VAL A 185 16.86 -8.49 -1.13
N ALA A 186 17.61 -9.46 -1.65
CA ALA A 186 19.07 -9.44 -1.60
C ALA A 186 19.68 -8.24 -2.36
N ALA A 187 19.04 -7.79 -3.45
CA ALA A 187 19.47 -6.61 -4.19
C ALA A 187 19.19 -5.30 -3.44
N LEU A 188 18.10 -5.24 -2.67
CA LEU A 188 17.71 -4.08 -1.88
C LEU A 188 18.53 -3.91 -0.59
N GLU A 189 18.91 -5.02 0.04
CA GLU A 189 19.59 -5.03 1.33
C GLU A 189 20.82 -4.12 1.47
N PRO A 190 21.78 -4.07 0.51
CA PRO A 190 22.92 -3.16 0.59
C PRO A 190 22.49 -1.69 0.64
N GLN A 191 21.48 -1.31 -0.13
CA GLN A 191 20.96 0.06 -0.15
C GLN A 191 20.27 0.41 1.16
N LEU A 192 19.50 -0.52 1.76
CA LEU A 192 18.90 -0.31 3.08
C LEU A 192 19.94 -0.15 4.18
N ARG A 193 21.02 -0.95 4.15
CA ARG A 193 22.13 -0.81 5.10
C ARG A 193 22.85 0.52 4.96
N GLN A 194 23.02 0.99 3.72
CA GLN A 194 23.77 2.21 3.45
C GLN A 194 22.95 3.48 3.69
N TYR A 195 21.69 3.53 3.25
CA TYR A 195 20.89 4.76 3.19
C TYR A 195 19.61 4.70 4.01
N GLY A 196 19.17 3.52 4.45
CA GLY A 196 17.82 3.32 4.98
C GLY A 196 17.50 4.18 6.20
N GLN A 197 18.39 4.23 7.18
CA GLN A 197 18.16 5.01 8.41
C GLN A 197 18.11 6.52 8.15
N ASP A 198 18.88 7.01 7.19
CA ASP A 198 18.91 8.43 6.84
C ASP A 198 17.66 8.83 6.07
N ILE A 199 17.22 7.99 5.12
CA ILE A 199 15.94 8.17 4.41
C ILE A 199 14.77 8.14 5.39
N ALA A 200 14.72 7.16 6.31
CA ALA A 200 13.65 7.04 7.30
C ALA A 200 13.55 8.29 8.19
N ARG A 201 14.71 8.80 8.66
CA ARG A 201 14.79 10.03 9.46
C ARG A 201 14.30 11.24 8.69
N GLU A 202 14.76 11.43 7.45
CA GLU A 202 14.37 12.55 6.61
C GLU A 202 12.86 12.53 6.30
N LEU A 203 12.30 11.36 5.94
CA LEU A 203 10.86 11.21 5.75
C LEU A 203 10.07 11.48 7.03
N SER A 204 10.55 11.05 8.19
CA SER A 204 9.93 11.38 9.47
C SER A 204 9.88 12.88 9.76
N GLU A 205 10.96 13.60 9.43
CA GLU A 205 11.03 15.06 9.57
C GLU A 205 10.07 15.76 8.59
N VAL A 206 10.02 15.30 7.35
CA VAL A 206 9.13 15.84 6.30
C VAL A 206 7.66 15.59 6.64
N TYR A 207 7.28 14.39 7.08
CA TYR A 207 5.90 14.10 7.45
C TYR A 207 5.52 14.58 8.86
N ARG A 208 6.52 14.96 9.68
CA ARG A 208 6.36 15.27 11.11
C ARG A 208 5.73 14.12 11.90
N VAL A 209 6.08 12.90 11.51
CA VAL A 209 5.63 11.65 12.15
C VAL A 209 6.86 10.79 12.41
N PRO A 210 7.08 10.32 13.66
CA PRO A 210 8.22 9.46 13.94
C PRO A 210 8.10 8.15 13.15
N TRP A 211 9.23 7.65 12.66
CA TRP A 211 9.29 6.31 12.09
C TRP A 211 8.89 5.29 13.15
N PRO A 212 8.02 4.31 12.84
CA PRO A 212 7.61 3.32 13.81
C PRO A 212 8.79 2.55 14.40
N ALA A 213 8.74 2.26 15.70
CA ALA A 213 9.78 1.47 16.37
C ALA A 213 9.80 0.01 15.90
N GLN A 214 8.65 -0.49 15.42
CA GLN A 214 8.55 -1.82 14.83
C GLN A 214 8.81 -1.73 13.32
N PRO A 215 9.48 -2.74 12.72
CA PRO A 215 9.64 -2.79 11.27
C PRO A 215 8.28 -2.82 10.57
N PHE A 216 8.17 -2.17 9.42
CA PHE A 216 7.04 -2.38 8.52
C PHE A 216 7.08 -3.82 7.98
N SER A 217 5.94 -4.54 8.05
CA SER A 217 5.79 -5.84 7.39
C SER A 217 5.74 -5.64 5.87
N VAL A 218 6.65 -6.29 5.15
CA VAL A 218 6.72 -6.26 3.69
C VAL A 218 6.57 -7.67 3.15
N GLN A 219 5.46 -7.96 2.47
CA GLN A 219 5.33 -9.18 1.69
C GLN A 219 5.92 -8.98 0.31
N VAL A 220 6.80 -9.89 -0.08
CA VAL A 220 7.35 -9.95 -1.43
C VAL A 220 6.66 -11.08 -2.16
N SER A 221 5.91 -10.73 -3.19
CA SER A 221 5.18 -11.68 -4.03
C SER A 221 5.55 -11.51 -5.49
N ARG A 222 5.28 -12.52 -6.33
CA ARG A 222 5.51 -12.39 -7.77
C ARG A 222 4.67 -11.25 -8.33
N HIS A 223 3.39 -11.21 -7.99
CA HIS A 223 2.48 -10.12 -8.37
C HIS A 223 2.06 -9.31 -7.14
N ALA A 224 1.81 -8.01 -7.33
CA ALA A 224 1.30 -7.13 -6.27
C ALA A 224 0.37 -6.08 -6.89
N SER A 225 -0.88 -6.49 -7.16
CA SER A 225 -1.84 -5.74 -7.97
C SER A 225 -1.29 -5.34 -9.36
N ARG A 226 -2.01 -4.49 -10.08
CA ARG A 226 -1.54 -3.89 -11.34
C ARG A 226 -0.52 -2.77 -11.17
N PHE A 227 -0.29 -2.31 -9.94
CA PHE A 227 0.61 -1.19 -9.63
C PHE A 227 2.04 -1.62 -9.32
N GLY A 228 2.27 -2.91 -9.05
CA GLY A 228 3.57 -3.45 -8.67
C GLY A 228 3.90 -3.32 -7.19
N ALA A 229 3.22 -2.44 -6.45
CA ALA A 229 3.22 -2.42 -5.00
C ALA A 229 1.93 -1.79 -4.46
N TYR A 230 1.60 -2.07 -3.19
CA TYR A 230 0.54 -1.38 -2.46
C TYR A 230 0.69 -1.53 -0.94
N THR A 231 0.03 -0.62 -0.21
CA THR A 231 0.04 -0.59 1.26
C THR A 231 -1.38 -0.60 1.82
N LEU A 232 -1.62 -1.46 2.82
CA LEU A 232 -2.73 -1.36 3.75
C LEU A 232 -2.25 -0.56 4.96
N VAL A 233 -3.02 0.42 5.47
CA VAL A 233 -2.51 1.36 6.49
C VAL A 233 -2.86 1.00 7.93
N ASP A 234 -3.86 0.15 8.19
CA ASP A 234 -4.29 -0.24 9.55
C ASP A 234 -4.74 -1.72 9.60
N PRO A 235 -3.90 -2.66 10.08
CA PRO A 235 -2.48 -2.51 10.38
C PRO A 235 -1.65 -2.22 9.11
N THR A 236 -0.49 -1.56 9.28
CA THR A 236 0.37 -1.26 8.14
C THR A 236 1.04 -2.51 7.58
N VAL A 237 0.73 -2.84 6.33
CA VAL A 237 1.28 -3.98 5.61
C VAL A 237 1.55 -3.59 4.17
N ILE A 238 2.80 -3.74 3.76
CA ILE A 238 3.27 -3.45 2.40
C ILE A 238 3.29 -4.75 1.61
N THR A 239 2.83 -4.72 0.36
CA THR A 239 3.00 -5.82 -0.60
C THR A 239 3.73 -5.29 -1.82
N VAL A 240 4.86 -5.90 -2.18
CA VAL A 240 5.67 -5.52 -3.34
C VAL A 240 5.80 -6.70 -4.30
N SER A 241 5.75 -6.40 -5.59
CA SER A 241 6.05 -7.35 -6.64
C SER A 241 7.56 -7.53 -6.74
N SER A 242 8.01 -8.78 -6.91
CA SER A 242 9.37 -9.12 -7.29
C SER A 242 9.54 -9.28 -8.80
N HIS A 243 8.42 -9.31 -9.55
CA HIS A 243 8.41 -9.63 -10.97
C HIS A 243 8.49 -8.37 -11.86
N LYS A 244 9.30 -8.44 -12.91
CA LYS A 244 9.64 -7.30 -13.78
C LYS A 244 8.47 -6.72 -14.58
N LEU A 245 7.42 -7.51 -14.90
CA LEU A 245 6.27 -7.01 -15.65
C LEU A 245 5.50 -5.89 -14.91
N SER A 246 5.53 -5.92 -13.58
CA SER A 246 4.88 -4.95 -12.68
C SER A 246 5.80 -3.79 -12.27
N ASN A 247 7.11 -4.05 -12.15
CA ASN A 247 8.10 -3.08 -11.69
C ASN A 247 8.99 -2.62 -12.85
N ARG A 248 8.41 -1.82 -13.76
CA ARG A 248 9.01 -1.56 -15.06
C ARG A 248 10.39 -0.88 -15.03
N GLU A 249 10.86 -0.36 -13.90
CA GLU A 249 12.26 0.05 -13.70
C GLU A 249 12.72 -0.21 -12.24
N GLU A 250 13.97 -0.65 -12.08
CA GLU A 250 14.57 -1.16 -10.83
C GLU A 250 14.82 -0.04 -9.80
N ALA A 251 13.80 0.33 -9.02
CA ALA A 251 13.93 1.28 -7.91
C ALA A 251 13.44 0.69 -6.56
N PRO A 252 13.89 -0.51 -6.15
CA PRO A 252 13.34 -1.22 -4.99
C PRO A 252 13.42 -0.39 -3.69
N LEU A 253 14.46 0.44 -3.55
CA LEU A 253 14.63 1.34 -2.40
C LEU A 253 13.52 2.39 -2.35
N GLU A 254 13.29 3.12 -3.44
CA GLU A 254 12.23 4.12 -3.51
C GLU A 254 10.86 3.47 -3.34
N THR A 255 10.62 2.29 -3.93
CA THR A 255 9.36 1.58 -3.79
C THR A 255 9.02 1.29 -2.32
N VAL A 256 9.91 0.68 -1.53
CA VAL A 256 9.58 0.36 -0.13
C VAL A 256 9.37 1.58 0.75
N PHE A 257 10.11 2.66 0.50
CA PHE A 257 9.95 3.91 1.24
C PHE A 257 8.70 4.69 0.83
N HIS A 258 8.32 4.63 -0.46
CA HIS A 258 7.07 5.19 -0.95
C HIS A 258 5.89 4.49 -0.28
N GLU A 259 5.91 3.15 -0.27
CA GLU A 259 4.88 2.36 0.37
C GLU A 259 4.80 2.61 1.88
N ALA A 260 5.94 2.64 2.59
CA ALA A 260 5.98 3.00 4.01
C ALA A 260 5.45 4.42 4.28
N SER A 261 5.67 5.36 3.37
CA SER A 261 5.22 6.74 3.50
C SER A 261 3.68 6.85 3.54
N HIS A 262 2.93 5.88 2.99
CA HIS A 262 1.48 5.84 3.15
C HIS A 262 1.03 5.76 4.61
N ALA A 263 1.83 5.17 5.51
CA ALA A 263 1.53 5.13 6.95
C ALA A 263 1.88 6.42 7.69
N LEU A 264 2.68 7.30 7.08
CA LEU A 264 3.19 8.54 7.71
C LEU A 264 2.51 9.80 7.18
N VAL A 265 1.99 9.76 5.95
CA VAL A 265 1.59 10.94 5.18
C VAL A 265 0.32 11.64 5.69
N ASP A 266 -0.42 10.99 6.58
CA ASP A 266 -1.76 11.37 7.01
C ASP A 266 -1.87 12.83 7.53
N PRO A 267 -0.93 13.33 8.38
CA PRO A 267 -0.91 14.73 8.80
C PRO A 267 -0.64 15.70 7.64
N MET A 268 0.26 15.34 6.71
CA MET A 268 0.55 16.15 5.52
C MET A 268 -0.68 16.23 4.61
N MET A 269 -1.39 15.13 4.39
CA MET A 269 -2.64 15.11 3.63
C MET A 269 -3.69 16.05 4.22
N LYS A 270 -3.87 16.02 5.55
CA LYS A 270 -4.80 16.88 6.27
C LYS A 270 -4.40 18.35 6.16
N ALA A 271 -3.11 18.66 6.30
CA ALA A 271 -2.58 20.03 6.18
C ALA A 271 -2.73 20.58 4.75
N LEU A 272 -2.43 19.77 3.73
CA LEU A 272 -2.63 20.13 2.33
C LEU A 272 -4.10 20.44 2.05
N ARG A 273 -5.02 19.58 2.50
CA ARG A 273 -6.46 19.80 2.34
C ARG A 273 -6.93 21.08 3.04
N ALA A 274 -6.49 21.31 4.28
CA ALA A 274 -6.83 22.53 5.01
C ALA A 274 -6.33 23.79 4.30
N GLU A 275 -5.18 23.71 3.63
CA GLU A 275 -4.63 24.82 2.86
C GLU A 275 -5.42 25.09 1.57
N PHE A 276 -5.92 24.05 0.88
CA PHE A 276 -6.89 24.20 -0.20
C PHE A 276 -8.15 24.94 0.26
N ASP A 277 -8.72 24.53 1.39
CA ASP A 277 -9.92 25.15 1.97
C ASP A 277 -9.65 26.62 2.34
N ARG A 278 -8.48 26.92 2.93
CA ARG A 278 -8.06 28.28 3.30
C ARG A 278 -7.95 29.23 2.10
N GLN A 279 -7.54 28.71 0.94
CA GLN A 279 -7.43 29.48 -0.30
C GLN A 279 -8.70 29.47 -1.14
N GLY A 280 -9.79 28.87 -0.66
CA GLY A 280 -11.05 28.76 -1.39
C GLY A 280 -10.94 27.92 -2.66
N LYS A 281 -10.02 26.95 -2.69
CA LYS A 281 -9.80 26.04 -3.83
C LYS A 281 -10.35 24.65 -3.50
N THR A 282 -10.91 23.96 -4.50
CA THR A 282 -11.38 22.59 -4.31
C THR A 282 -10.18 21.65 -4.15
N PRO A 283 -10.09 20.88 -3.06
CA PRO A 283 -9.00 19.93 -2.86
C PRO A 283 -9.09 18.79 -3.86
N SER A 284 -7.95 18.48 -4.49
CA SER A 284 -7.82 17.28 -5.30
C SER A 284 -7.81 16.02 -4.44
N ARG A 285 -8.40 14.94 -4.96
CA ARG A 285 -8.33 13.61 -4.35
C ARG A 285 -7.00 12.90 -4.60
N THR A 286 -6.21 13.33 -5.58
CA THR A 286 -5.03 12.58 -6.05
C THR A 286 -3.71 13.31 -5.85
N LEU A 287 -3.72 14.65 -5.71
CA LEU A 287 -2.48 15.43 -5.60
C LEU A 287 -1.64 15.10 -4.36
N TRP A 288 -2.25 14.65 -3.28
CA TRP A 288 -1.48 14.18 -2.12
C TRP A 288 -0.60 12.98 -2.48
N HIS A 289 -1.05 12.11 -3.39
CA HIS A 289 -0.31 10.94 -3.83
C HIS A 289 0.80 11.32 -4.81
N ALA A 290 0.55 12.30 -5.69
CA ALA A 290 1.59 12.93 -6.50
C ALA A 290 2.70 13.54 -5.64
N LEU A 291 2.32 14.23 -4.55
CA LEU A 291 3.24 14.82 -3.59
C LEU A 291 4.01 13.76 -2.79
N LEU A 292 3.39 12.64 -2.45
CA LEU A 292 4.04 11.50 -1.81
C LEU A 292 5.12 10.89 -2.72
N PHE A 293 4.80 10.65 -3.99
CA PHE A 293 5.77 10.20 -4.99
C PHE A 293 6.94 11.18 -5.12
N PHE A 294 6.63 12.48 -5.25
CA PHE A 294 7.66 13.52 -5.40
C PHE A 294 8.58 13.56 -4.17
N THR A 295 7.98 13.57 -2.98
CA THR A 295 8.71 13.62 -1.70
C THR A 295 9.64 12.44 -1.55
N THR A 296 9.13 11.22 -1.70
CA THR A 296 9.94 10.00 -1.52
C THR A 296 11.07 9.95 -2.55
N GLY A 297 10.75 10.24 -3.81
CA GLY A 297 11.72 10.23 -4.89
C GLY A 297 12.85 11.23 -4.72
N GLU A 298 12.54 12.47 -4.30
CA GLU A 298 13.55 13.49 -4.04
C GLU A 298 14.42 13.15 -2.81
N VAL A 299 13.81 12.65 -1.73
CA VAL A 299 14.57 12.16 -0.56
C VAL A 299 15.54 11.04 -0.99
N VAL A 300 15.06 10.03 -1.73
CA VAL A 300 15.94 8.95 -2.23
C VAL A 300 17.04 9.51 -3.14
N ARG A 301 16.72 10.49 -3.99
CA ARG A 301 17.70 11.17 -4.85
C ARG A 301 18.77 11.92 -4.05
N HIS A 302 18.45 12.49 -2.89
CA HIS A 302 19.46 13.11 -2.00
C HIS A 302 20.54 12.11 -1.58
N HIS A 303 20.15 10.85 -1.35
CA HIS A 303 21.06 9.79 -0.90
C HIS A 303 21.77 9.05 -2.04
N LEU A 304 21.10 8.85 -3.18
CA LEU A 304 21.67 8.17 -4.36
C LEU A 304 22.44 9.11 -5.30
N GLY A 305 22.28 10.42 -5.12
CA GLY A 305 22.98 11.45 -5.88
C GLY A 305 22.23 11.91 -7.14
N PRO A 306 22.75 12.96 -7.82
CA PRO A 306 22.05 13.66 -8.89
C PRO A 306 21.84 12.84 -10.17
N GLY A 307 22.53 11.71 -10.32
CA GLY A 307 22.33 10.79 -11.44
C GLY A 307 21.10 9.89 -11.30
N TYR A 308 20.51 9.82 -10.10
CA TYR A 308 19.29 9.06 -9.85
C TYR A 308 18.07 9.83 -10.35
N VAL A 309 17.21 9.16 -11.12
CA VAL A 309 15.93 9.70 -11.58
C VAL A 309 14.81 9.08 -10.75
N PRO A 310 14.03 9.88 -10.00
CA PRO A 310 12.90 9.39 -9.22
C PRO A 310 11.91 8.54 -10.02
N TYR A 311 11.34 7.51 -9.39
CA TYR A 311 10.49 6.51 -10.03
C TYR A 311 9.33 7.13 -10.80
N ALA A 312 8.64 8.10 -10.20
CA ALA A 312 7.50 8.76 -10.82
C ALA A 312 7.88 9.53 -12.10
N SER A 313 9.06 10.14 -12.14
CA SER A 313 9.59 10.80 -13.34
C SER A 313 10.05 9.78 -14.38
N ALA A 314 10.83 8.76 -13.97
CA ALA A 314 11.37 7.75 -14.88
C ALA A 314 10.25 6.97 -15.60
N ASN A 315 9.15 6.69 -14.91
CA ASN A 315 7.97 6.02 -15.45
C ASN A 315 6.94 6.96 -16.09
N GLY A 316 7.21 8.27 -16.12
CA GLY A 316 6.32 9.28 -16.70
C GLY A 316 4.95 9.36 -16.01
N LEU A 317 4.87 9.06 -14.70
CA LEU A 317 3.61 9.05 -13.96
C LEU A 317 2.93 10.42 -13.93
N TYR A 318 3.71 11.50 -13.77
CA TYR A 318 3.17 12.86 -13.79
C TYR A 318 2.52 13.22 -15.13
N ALA A 319 3.01 12.69 -16.25
CA ALA A 319 2.47 12.98 -17.58
C ALA A 319 1.19 12.19 -17.91
N ARG A 320 0.87 11.12 -17.17
CA ARG A 320 -0.28 10.25 -17.46
C ARG A 320 -1.61 10.85 -16.98
N ASP A 321 -1.56 11.71 -15.97
CA ASP A 321 -2.72 12.37 -15.39
C ASP A 321 -2.58 13.89 -15.59
N PRO A 322 -3.55 14.57 -16.26
CA PRO A 322 -3.47 16.01 -16.49
C PRO A 322 -3.37 16.86 -15.22
N GLU A 323 -3.93 16.36 -14.11
CA GLU A 323 -3.85 17.02 -12.80
C GLU A 323 -2.42 16.97 -12.26
N TRP A 324 -1.79 15.79 -12.34
CA TRP A 324 -0.40 15.59 -11.91
C TRP A 324 0.57 16.36 -12.80
N ALA A 325 0.33 16.41 -14.11
CA ALA A 325 1.15 17.16 -15.06
C ALA A 325 1.13 18.66 -14.76
N ALA A 326 -0.03 19.21 -14.41
CA ALA A 326 -0.16 20.61 -13.99
C ALA A 326 0.50 20.88 -12.63
N PHE A 327 0.53 19.87 -11.75
CA PHE A 327 1.02 19.99 -10.39
C PHE A 327 2.54 19.81 -10.26
N GLU A 328 3.17 18.97 -11.09
CA GLU A 328 4.61 18.70 -11.04
C GLU A 328 5.50 19.97 -11.03
N PRO A 329 5.36 20.94 -11.95
CA PRO A 329 6.20 22.14 -11.91
C PRO A 329 5.98 22.98 -10.65
N VAL A 330 4.78 22.93 -10.07
CA VAL A 330 4.45 23.62 -8.82
C VAL A 330 5.12 22.92 -7.64
N MET A 331 5.06 21.57 -7.55
CA MET A 331 5.78 20.80 -6.55
C MET A 331 7.27 21.09 -6.60
N ARG A 332 7.88 21.06 -7.80
CA ARG A 332 9.31 21.35 -7.98
C ARG A 332 9.70 22.74 -7.47
N LYS A 333 8.84 23.74 -7.65
CA LYS A 333 9.12 25.12 -7.23
C LYS A 333 8.84 25.36 -5.75
N ALA A 334 7.73 24.85 -5.23
CA ALA A 334 7.21 25.19 -3.91
C ALA A 334 7.56 24.18 -2.81
N TRP A 335 7.75 22.89 -3.18
CA TRP A 335 8.03 21.82 -2.22
C TRP A 335 9.52 21.55 -2.05
N THR A 336 10.32 21.66 -3.11
CA THR A 336 11.78 21.47 -3.03
C THR A 336 12.45 22.35 -1.96
N PRO A 337 12.14 23.65 -1.82
CA PRO A 337 12.72 24.47 -0.75
C PRO A 337 12.36 23.97 0.66
N TYR A 338 11.24 23.27 0.84
CA TYR A 338 10.89 22.64 2.11
C TYR A 338 11.71 21.38 2.39
N LEU A 339 11.90 20.54 1.38
CA LEU A 339 12.79 19.38 1.46
C LEU A 339 14.25 19.79 1.74
N GLU A 340 14.65 20.97 1.26
CA GLU A 340 15.97 21.56 1.49
C GLU A 340 16.06 22.40 2.78
N HIS A 341 15.02 22.38 3.63
CA HIS A 341 14.92 23.13 4.89
C HIS A 341 15.06 24.67 4.75
N GLN A 342 14.82 25.23 3.56
CA GLN A 342 14.89 26.67 3.29
C GLN A 342 13.61 27.40 3.69
N VAL A 343 12.48 26.70 3.72
CA VAL A 343 11.18 27.22 4.17
C VAL A 343 10.49 26.24 5.11
N ASP A 344 9.54 26.72 5.90
CA ASP A 344 8.71 25.84 6.74
C ASP A 344 7.58 25.16 5.93
N LEU A 345 7.01 24.11 6.53
CA LEU A 345 5.91 23.33 5.94
C LEU A 345 4.71 24.20 5.56
N GLN A 346 4.35 25.19 6.39
CA GLN A 346 3.19 26.05 6.15
C GLN A 346 3.39 26.95 4.94
N THR A 347 4.59 27.50 4.78
CA THR A 347 5.00 28.28 3.61
C THR A 347 4.96 27.43 2.35
N ALA A 348 5.53 26.23 2.38
CA ALA A 348 5.54 25.35 1.21
C ALA A 348 4.13 24.90 0.80
N LEU A 349 3.27 24.51 1.74
CA LEU A 349 1.88 24.15 1.46
C LEU A 349 1.11 25.33 0.85
N ARG A 350 1.26 26.52 1.43
CA ARG A 350 0.65 27.75 0.89
C ARG A 350 1.05 27.99 -0.54
N ASP A 351 2.35 27.95 -0.83
CA ASP A 351 2.88 28.29 -2.14
C ASP A 351 2.53 27.20 -3.17
N LEU A 352 2.48 25.94 -2.75
CA LEU A 352 2.05 24.80 -3.54
C LEU A 352 0.57 24.90 -3.92
N VAL A 353 -0.32 25.18 -2.96
CA VAL A 353 -1.76 25.37 -3.26
C VAL A 353 -1.97 26.64 -4.07
N ALA A 354 -1.24 27.73 -3.80
CA ALA A 354 -1.37 28.98 -4.54
C ALA A 354 -0.96 28.82 -6.01
N GLY A 355 0.17 28.15 -6.26
CA GLY A 355 0.71 27.89 -7.60
C GLY A 355 -0.09 26.86 -8.40
N TYR A 356 -0.84 25.97 -7.74
CA TYR A 356 -1.66 24.99 -8.43
C TYR A 356 -2.93 25.63 -9.02
N VAL A 357 -3.08 25.44 -10.33
CA VAL A 357 -4.30 25.77 -11.08
C VAL A 357 -4.79 24.48 -11.72
N PRO A 358 -6.00 24.00 -11.39
CA PRO A 358 -6.55 22.81 -12.03
C PRO A 358 -6.54 22.96 -13.54
N ALA A 359 -6.15 21.89 -14.25
CA ALA A 359 -6.34 21.85 -15.69
C ALA A 359 -7.83 22.07 -15.98
N SER A 360 -8.16 23.00 -16.89
CA SER A 360 -9.52 23.13 -17.40
C SER A 360 -9.98 21.75 -17.89
N PRO A 361 -11.22 21.31 -17.59
CA PRO A 361 -11.71 20.05 -18.10
C PRO A 361 -11.72 20.14 -19.63
N GLY A 362 -10.72 19.54 -20.27
CA GLY A 362 -10.72 19.32 -21.71
C GLY A 362 -11.94 18.46 -22.08
N PRO A 363 -12.38 18.49 -23.34
CA PRO A 363 -13.43 17.57 -23.79
C PRO A 363 -13.00 16.15 -23.43
N ARG A 364 -13.84 15.45 -22.64
CA ARG A 364 -13.67 14.02 -22.35
C ARG A 364 -13.55 13.31 -23.68
N ALA A 365 -12.37 12.79 -24.00
CA ALA A 365 -12.25 11.77 -25.03
C ALA A 365 -13.19 10.62 -24.63
N PRO A 366 -13.95 10.04 -25.58
CA PRO A 366 -14.75 8.86 -25.28
C PRO A 366 -13.83 7.79 -24.69
N ALA A 367 -14.27 7.22 -23.56
CA ALA A 367 -13.53 6.14 -22.90
C ALA A 367 -13.38 4.95 -23.88
N PRO A 368 -12.20 4.31 -23.95
CA PRO A 368 -12.02 3.09 -24.73
C PRO A 368 -12.74 1.89 -24.12
#